data_AF-A0A2M9PDJ7-F1
#
_entry.id   AF-A0A2M9PDJ7-F1
#
_cell.length_a   1.000
_cell.length_b   1.000
_cell.length_c   1.000
_cell.angle_alpha   90.00
_cell.angle_beta   90.00
_cell.angle_gamma   90.00
#
_symmetry.space_group_name_H-M   'P 1'
#
loop_
_entity.id
_entity.type
_entity.pdbx_description
1 polymer ?
#
loop_
_entity_poly.entity_id
_entity_poly.type
_entity_poly.pdbx_seq_one_letter_code
_entity_poly.pdbx_strand_id
1 'polypeptide(L)'
;VTRIGHGVRAVEDQGLVARLAEEEVTLEVNPGSNLALGLYPDWAAHPVDRLRRAGVAVTLSTDDPPYFHTDLPREYAALSEAFAWTPADFARINRAALAAAFCDAPTRTRLLSQLDPA
;
A
#
# COMPACT_ATOMS: atom_id res chain seq x y z
N VAL A 1 -5.47 -3.42 17.03
CA VAL A 1 -4.45 -3.66 15.99
C VAL A 1 -4.37 -2.39 15.14
N THR A 2 -3.18 -1.88 14.83
CA THR A 2 -3.01 -0.61 14.08
C THR A 2 -2.61 -0.80 12.62
N ARG A 3 -2.13 -2.00 12.25
CA ARG A 3 -1.77 -2.38 10.87
C ARG A 3 -2.15 -3.83 10.61
N ILE A 4 -2.55 -4.14 9.38
CA ILE A 4 -2.89 -5.50 8.94
C ILE A 4 -2.05 -5.84 7.71
N GLY A 5 -1.31 -6.94 7.78
CA GLY A 5 -0.61 -7.52 6.64
C GLY A 5 -1.58 -7.92 5.53
N HIS A 6 -1.33 -7.46 4.32
CA HIS A 6 -2.20 -7.58 3.14
C HIS A 6 -3.60 -6.95 3.34
N GLY A 7 -4.51 -7.66 4.01
CA GLY A 7 -5.90 -7.20 4.25
C GLY A 7 -6.75 -6.95 3.00
N VAL A 8 -6.26 -7.29 1.80
CA VAL A 8 -6.84 -6.89 0.51
C VAL A 8 -8.25 -7.45 0.25
N ARG A 9 -8.63 -8.58 0.86
CA ARG A 9 -9.99 -9.13 0.78
C ARG A 9 -11.03 -8.35 1.59
N ALA A 10 -10.61 -7.40 2.43
CA ALA A 10 -11.52 -6.47 3.09
C ALA A 10 -12.41 -5.74 2.08
N VAL A 11 -11.92 -5.56 0.84
CA VAL A 11 -12.65 -4.94 -0.27
C VAL A 11 -13.98 -5.63 -0.64
N GLU A 12 -14.23 -6.84 -0.15
CA GLU A 12 -15.45 -7.61 -0.36
C GLU A 12 -16.58 -7.19 0.59
N ASP A 13 -16.27 -6.47 1.67
CA ASP A 13 -17.24 -5.97 2.66
C ASP A 13 -17.11 -4.45 2.78
N GLN A 14 -18.12 -3.74 2.28
CA GLN A 14 -18.13 -2.26 2.31
C GLN A 14 -18.15 -1.68 3.72
N GLY A 15 -18.80 -2.34 4.67
CA GLY A 15 -18.82 -1.91 6.07
C GLY A 15 -17.44 -2.04 6.70
N LEU A 16 -16.72 -3.11 6.39
CA LEU A 16 -15.33 -3.28 6.82
C LEU A 16 -14.40 -2.24 6.19
N VAL A 17 -14.53 -1.96 4.88
CA VAL A 17 -13.74 -0.91 4.22
C VAL A 17 -13.96 0.45 4.88
N ALA A 18 -15.22 0.82 5.13
CA ALA A 18 -15.55 2.08 5.80
C ALA A 18 -14.93 2.14 7.20
N ARG A 19 -15.04 1.06 7.96
CA ARG A 19 -14.46 0.96 9.30
C ARG A 19 -12.94 1.07 9.29
N LEU A 20 -12.24 0.41 8.35
CA LEU A 20 -10.79 0.50 8.22
C LEU A 20 -10.32 1.93 7.93
N ALA A 21 -11.07 2.66 7.10
CA ALA A 21 -10.79 4.07 6.81
C ALA A 21 -11.07 4.97 8.04
N GLU A 22 -12.20 4.77 8.73
CA GLU A 22 -12.58 5.55 9.91
C GLU A 22 -11.63 5.34 11.09
N GLU A 23 -11.21 4.10 11.34
CA GLU A 23 -10.30 3.74 12.43
C GLU A 23 -8.82 3.91 12.07
N GLU A 24 -8.50 4.40 10.87
CA GLU A 24 -7.13 4.57 10.33
C GLU A 24 -6.28 3.30 10.43
N VAL A 25 -6.88 2.13 10.22
CA VAL A 25 -6.15 0.84 10.22
C VAL A 25 -5.44 0.68 8.87
N THR A 26 -4.12 0.76 8.91
CA THR A 26 -3.30 0.66 7.68
C THR A 26 -3.21 -0.77 7.16
N LEU A 27 -3.44 -0.94 5.86
CA LEU A 27 -3.20 -2.20 5.16
C LEU A 27 -1.81 -2.21 4.52
N GLU A 28 -1.00 -3.21 4.88
CA GLU A 28 0.35 -3.41 4.33
C GLU A 28 0.25 -4.28 3.07
N VAL A 29 0.04 -3.63 1.92
CA VAL A 29 -0.31 -4.34 0.68
C VAL A 29 0.95 -4.76 -0.08
N ASN A 30 0.97 -6.02 -0.50
CA ASN A 30 2.03 -6.63 -1.30
C ASN A 30 1.44 -7.18 -2.61
N PRO A 31 1.23 -6.35 -3.65
CA PRO A 31 0.48 -6.77 -4.84
C PRO A 31 1.13 -7.92 -5.61
N GLY A 32 2.44 -7.86 -5.87
CA GLY A 32 3.17 -8.93 -6.56
C GLY A 32 3.07 -10.27 -5.85
N SER A 33 3.18 -10.27 -4.52
CA SER A 33 2.94 -11.46 -3.67
C SER A 33 1.50 -11.98 -3.82
N ASN A 34 0.50 -11.10 -3.77
CA ASN A 34 -0.91 -11.50 -3.92
C ASN A 34 -1.20 -12.13 -5.28
N LEU A 35 -0.59 -11.64 -6.37
CA LEU A 35 -0.70 -12.24 -7.69
C LEU A 35 0.03 -13.59 -7.76
N ALA A 36 1.28 -13.65 -7.30
CA ALA A 36 2.09 -14.86 -7.34
C ALA A 36 1.48 -16.03 -6.54
N LEU A 37 0.75 -15.72 -5.48
CA LEU A 37 0.00 -16.68 -4.66
C LEU A 37 -1.43 -16.95 -5.18
N GLY A 38 -1.81 -16.36 -6.32
CA GLY A 38 -3.08 -16.65 -7.00
C GLY A 38 -4.32 -16.02 -6.36
N LEU A 39 -4.19 -14.98 -5.52
CA LEU A 39 -5.35 -14.27 -4.96
C LEU A 39 -6.07 -13.45 -6.04
N TYR A 40 -5.33 -12.89 -7.00
CA TYR A 40 -5.87 -12.13 -8.12
C TYR A 40 -5.20 -12.57 -9.42
N PRO A 41 -5.96 -12.58 -10.53
CA PRO A 41 -5.46 -13.10 -11.81
C PRO A 41 -4.40 -12.20 -12.46
N ASP A 42 -4.45 -10.89 -12.19
CA ASP A 42 -3.55 -9.90 -12.77
C ASP A 42 -3.53 -8.60 -11.93
N TRP A 43 -2.69 -7.65 -12.34
CA TRP A 43 -2.49 -6.37 -11.66
C TRP A 43 -3.74 -5.50 -11.69
N ALA A 44 -4.48 -5.48 -12.81
CA ALA A 44 -5.67 -4.66 -12.98
C ALA A 44 -6.84 -5.14 -12.11
N ALA A 45 -6.88 -6.45 -11.81
CA ALA A 45 -7.85 -7.06 -10.91
C ALA A 45 -7.53 -6.81 -9.41
N HIS A 46 -6.31 -6.38 -9.09
CA HIS A 46 -5.88 -6.18 -7.71
C HIS A 46 -6.66 -5.01 -7.04
N PRO A 47 -7.21 -5.17 -5.81
CA PRO A 47 -8.13 -4.18 -5.23
C PRO A 47 -7.46 -2.97 -4.58
N VAL A 48 -6.13 -2.87 -4.65
CA VAL A 48 -5.37 -1.80 -3.98
C VAL A 48 -5.84 -0.41 -4.36
N ASP A 49 -6.15 -0.18 -5.65
CA ASP A 49 -6.64 1.11 -6.12
C ASP A 49 -8.06 1.42 -5.60
N ARG A 50 -8.92 0.39 -5.47
CA ARG A 50 -10.24 0.55 -4.86
C ARG A 50 -10.13 0.89 -3.38
N LEU A 51 -9.29 0.18 -2.63
CA LEU A 51 -9.09 0.39 -1.19
C LEU A 51 -8.58 1.80 -0.90
N ARG A 52 -7.54 2.26 -1.60
CA ARG A 52 -7.00 3.62 -1.40
C ARG A 52 -8.01 4.71 -1.79
N ARG A 53 -8.82 4.49 -2.84
CA ARG A 53 -9.85 5.46 -3.28
C ARG A 53 -11.01 5.52 -2.28
N ALA A 54 -11.26 4.44 -1.55
CA ALA A 54 -12.22 4.40 -0.45
C ALA A 54 -11.69 5.03 0.86
N GLY A 55 -10.47 5.58 0.85
CA GLY A 55 -9.88 6.26 2.01
C GLY A 55 -9.11 5.36 2.97
N VAL A 56 -9.01 4.05 2.68
CA VAL A 56 -8.20 3.14 3.50
C VAL A 56 -6.72 3.51 3.35
N ALA A 57 -6.02 3.67 4.48
CA ALA A 57 -4.58 3.85 4.49
C ALA A 57 -3.89 2.58 3.98
N VAL A 58 -3.09 2.72 2.92
CA VAL A 58 -2.41 1.60 2.26
C VAL A 58 -0.92 1.92 2.13
N THR A 59 -0.08 0.92 2.40
CA THR A 59 1.35 0.93 2.05
C THR A 59 1.63 -0.08 0.95
N LEU A 60 2.77 0.10 0.26
CA LEU A 60 3.29 -0.88 -0.69
C LEU A 60 4.57 -1.50 -0.17
N SER A 61 4.73 -2.80 -0.38
CA SER A 61 5.93 -3.56 -0.04
C SER A 61 6.08 -4.77 -0.97
N THR A 62 7.26 -5.40 -0.94
CA THR A 62 7.63 -6.52 -1.83
C THR A 62 7.32 -7.90 -1.25
N ASP A 63 7.01 -7.97 0.04
CA ASP A 63 6.93 -9.22 0.81
C ASP A 63 8.29 -9.97 0.78
N ASP A 64 8.40 -11.07 0.04
CA ASP A 64 9.59 -11.91 -0.12
C ASP A 64 10.26 -11.73 -1.50
N PRO A 65 11.03 -10.65 -1.76
CA PRO A 65 11.54 -10.32 -3.08
C PRO A 65 12.32 -11.45 -3.80
N PRO A 66 13.18 -12.26 -3.13
CA PRO A 66 13.84 -13.39 -3.79
C PRO A 66 12.87 -14.49 -4.25
N TYR A 67 11.78 -14.72 -3.51
CA TYR A 67 10.80 -15.75 -3.81
C TYR A 67 9.88 -15.32 -4.96
N PHE A 68 9.44 -14.05 -4.95
CA PHE A 68 8.57 -13.49 -5.99
C PHE A 68 9.34 -12.91 -7.19
N HIS A 69 10.67 -12.96 -7.17
CA HIS A 69 11.55 -12.40 -8.18
C HIS A 69 11.26 -10.91 -8.50
N THR A 70 10.88 -10.15 -7.47
CA THR A 70 10.45 -8.74 -7.57
C THR A 70 11.36 -7.80 -6.79
N ASP A 71 11.19 -6.51 -7.00
CA ASP A 71 11.76 -5.41 -6.21
C ASP A 71 10.75 -4.24 -6.17
N LEU A 72 10.97 -3.26 -5.30
CA LEU A 72 10.01 -2.17 -5.12
C LEU A 72 9.80 -1.33 -6.40
N PRO A 73 10.83 -0.98 -7.20
CA PRO A 73 10.64 -0.34 -8.49
C PRO A 73 9.75 -1.12 -9.47
N ARG A 74 9.88 -2.46 -9.53
CA ARG A 74 9.02 -3.31 -10.35
C ARG A 74 7.57 -3.27 -9.90
N GLU A 75 7.32 -3.37 -8.60
CA GLU A 75 5.96 -3.22 -8.03
C GLU A 75 5.35 -1.86 -8.41
N TYR A 76 6.14 -0.78 -8.32
CA TYR A 76 5.69 0.57 -8.66
C TYR A 76 5.38 0.71 -10.15
N ALA A 77 6.25 0.18 -11.02
CA ALA A 77 6.05 0.22 -12.46
C ALA A 77 4.76 -0.53 -12.87
N ALA A 78 4.53 -1.72 -12.31
CA ALA A 78 3.34 -2.51 -12.60
C ALA A 78 2.05 -1.84 -12.12
N LEU A 79 2.07 -1.20 -10.94
CA LEU A 79 0.92 -0.42 -10.45
C LEU A 79 0.67 0.85 -11.27
N SER A 80 1.74 1.52 -11.74
CA SER A 80 1.62 2.67 -12.63
C SER A 80 0.99 2.27 -13.96
N GLU A 81 1.40 1.14 -14.54
CA GLU A 81 0.81 0.60 -15.78
C GLU A 81 -0.66 0.19 -15.58
N ALA A 82 -0.96 -0.54 -14.51
CA ALA A 82 -2.30 -1.09 -14.27
C ALA A 82 -3.35 -0.03 -13.90
N PHE A 83 -2.95 1.02 -13.18
CA PHE A 83 -3.88 1.99 -12.58
C PHE A 83 -3.62 3.45 -12.95
N ALA A 84 -2.67 3.70 -13.86
CA ALA A 84 -2.20 5.04 -14.22
C ALA A 84 -1.72 5.85 -13.00
N TRP A 85 -1.14 5.18 -12.00
CA TRP A 85 -0.62 5.87 -10.82
C TRP A 85 0.55 6.78 -11.19
N THR A 86 0.50 7.98 -10.65
CA THR A 86 1.48 9.03 -10.86
C THR A 86 2.46 9.09 -9.68
N PRO A 87 3.58 9.85 -9.81
CA PRO A 87 4.44 10.13 -8.66
C PRO A 87 3.70 10.71 -7.45
N ALA A 88 2.62 11.47 -7.67
CA ALA A 88 1.81 12.01 -6.58
C ALA A 88 1.02 10.92 -5.83
N ASP A 89 0.54 9.89 -6.52
CA ASP A 89 -0.11 8.74 -5.89
C ASP A 89 0.88 7.97 -5.02
N PHE A 90 2.08 7.70 -5.54
CA PHE A 90 3.14 7.04 -4.76
C PHE A 90 3.62 7.89 -3.59
N ALA A 91 3.68 9.22 -3.72
CA ALA A 91 3.99 10.11 -2.60
C ALA A 91 2.95 10.00 -1.49
N ARG A 92 1.65 9.93 -1.82
CA ARG A 92 0.58 9.70 -0.83
C ARG A 92 0.71 8.35 -0.12
N ILE A 93 1.01 7.29 -0.86
CA ILE A 93 1.26 5.96 -0.29
C ILE A 93 2.46 5.99 0.68
N ASN A 94 3.57 6.64 0.29
CA ASN A 94 4.75 6.75 1.14
C ASN A 94 4.49 7.60 2.40
N ARG A 95 3.65 8.64 2.32
CA ARG A 95 3.21 9.39 3.51
C ARG A 95 2.38 8.52 4.46
N ALA A 96 1.46 7.71 3.92
CA ALA A 96 0.70 6.75 4.73
C ALA A 96 1.65 5.71 5.39
N ALA A 97 2.65 5.22 4.65
CA ALA A 97 3.67 4.33 5.20
C ALA A 97 4.47 4.98 6.31
N LEU A 98 4.91 6.23 6.13
CA LEU A 98 5.62 6.97 7.17
C LEU A 98 4.73 7.28 8.39
N ALA A 99 3.44 7.55 8.20
CA ALA A 99 2.47 7.72 9.27
C ALA A 99 2.23 6.41 10.05
N ALA A 100 2.24 5.28 9.36
CA ALA A 100 2.06 3.96 9.96
C ALA A 100 3.35 3.35 10.53
N ALA A 101 4.52 3.93 10.21
CA ALA A 101 5.81 3.39 10.62
C ALA A 101 5.96 3.35 12.16
N PHE A 102 6.48 2.25 12.67
CA PHE A 102 6.86 2.11 14.08
C PHE A 102 8.26 2.68 14.30
N CYS A 103 8.36 4.01 14.24
CA CYS A 103 9.57 4.77 14.53
C CYS A 103 9.29 5.92 15.48
N ASP A 104 10.35 6.42 16.12
CA ASP A 104 10.28 7.57 17.01
C ASP A 104 9.99 8.88 16.26
N ALA A 105 9.50 9.89 16.99
CA ALA A 105 9.13 11.17 16.40
C ALA A 105 10.30 11.87 15.67
N PRO A 106 11.55 11.88 16.20
CA PRO A 106 12.68 12.44 15.48
C PRO A 106 12.96 11.76 14.14
N THR A 107 12.93 10.41 14.08
CA THR A 107 13.11 9.68 12.82
C THR A 107 12.00 10.01 11.83
N ARG A 108 10.75 10.04 12.30
CA ARG A 108 9.61 10.37 11.45
C ARG A 108 9.71 11.76 10.84
N THR A 109 9.99 12.78 11.65
CA THR A 109 10.15 14.16 11.18
C THR A 109 11.28 14.28 10.16
N ARG A 110 12.42 13.62 10.42
CA ARG A 110 13.55 13.60 9.48
C ARG A 110 13.14 12.97 8.14
N LEU A 111 12.49 11.81 8.14
CA LEU A 111 12.06 11.13 6.91
C LEU A 111 10.99 11.93 6.17
N LEU A 112 10.07 12.59 6.88
CA LEU A 112 9.03 13.42 6.26
C LEU A 112 9.65 14.58 5.47
N SER A 113 10.69 15.23 6.03
CA SER A 113 11.42 16.29 5.31
C SER A 113 12.16 15.82 4.06
N GLN A 114 12.46 14.53 3.96
CA GLN A 114 13.11 13.93 2.80
C GLN A 114 12.11 13.51 1.73
N LEU A 115 10.89 13.11 2.13
CA LEU A 115 9.81 12.78 1.20
C LEU A 115 9.24 14.02 0.51
N ASP A 116 9.21 15.15 1.21
CA ASP A 116 8.70 16.42 0.72
C ASP A 116 9.77 17.51 0.79
N PRO A 117 10.80 17.45 -0.08
CA PRO A 117 11.73 18.55 -0.18
C PRO A 117 10.96 19.79 -0.64
N ALA A 118 11.10 20.88 0.12
CA ALA A 118 10.49 22.18 -0.15
C ALA A 118 10.92 22.75 -1.52
#